data_AF-A0A841LN34-F1
#
_entry.id   AF-A0A841LN34-F1
#
_cell.length_a   1.000
_cell.length_b   1.000
_cell.length_c   1.000
_cell.angle_alpha   90.00
_cell.angle_beta   90.00
_cell.angle_gamma   90.00
#
_symmetry.space_group_name_H-M   'P 1'
#
loop_
_entity.id
_entity.type
_entity.pdbx_description
1 polymer ?
#
loop_
_entity_poly.entity_id
_entity_poly.type
_entity_poly.pdbx_seq_one_letter_code
_entity_poly.pdbx_strand_id
1 'polypeptide(L)'
;MQKTKLLILVAAFTFFLVNLASAQVKDTVLKPADTSKIKLSKSLDTAAKKPMTRKDSMKAKYVNPGKVAGRKAVFRSMIIPGWGQLYNMQLLNDGYGTRAGKSQFFQKLYTGGKIAAIYGGVTVLTMSYIESSKQYNLALTELQYRDSHSDQPDPNGPFGSRYSTSGITQRKDTYRRNKQIVLFSYGLVYFANIVDAYVAARLHFFNIDDNLSFKVMPSMINTNSMYGFNATPALKVSLTF
;
A
#
# COMPACT_ATOMS: atom_id res chain seq x y z
N MET A 1 24.01 18.10 17.25
CA MET A 1 24.04 16.86 16.43
C MET A 1 22.82 16.64 15.51
N GLN A 2 21.64 17.20 15.79
CA GLN A 2 20.46 17.04 14.90
C GLN A 2 20.52 17.89 13.63
N LYS A 3 21.01 19.13 13.71
CA LYS A 3 21.05 20.04 12.56
C LYS A 3 22.01 19.56 11.45
N THR A 4 23.14 18.96 11.80
CA THR A 4 24.09 18.38 10.85
C THR A 4 23.54 17.14 10.14
N LYS A 5 22.76 16.30 10.83
CA LYS A 5 22.09 15.14 10.20
C LYS A 5 20.97 15.56 9.23
N LEU A 6 20.22 16.62 9.56
CA LEU A 6 19.20 17.18 8.67
C LEU A 6 19.83 17.79 7.41
N LEU A 7 20.95 18.50 7.55
CA LEU A 7 21.67 19.11 6.42
C LEU A 7 22.24 18.05 5.45
N ILE A 8 22.77 16.95 5.98
CA ILE A 8 23.26 15.83 5.17
C ILE A 8 22.11 15.13 4.44
N LEU A 9 20.95 14.99 5.09
CA LEU A 9 19.78 14.34 4.49
C LEU A 9 19.12 15.20 3.40
N VAL A 10 19.08 16.52 3.59
CA VAL A 10 18.63 17.47 2.55
C VAL A 10 19.63 17.55 1.39
N ALA A 11 20.94 17.51 1.66
CA ALA A 11 21.98 17.50 0.61
C ALA A 11 21.98 16.20 -0.21
N ALA A 12 21.73 15.05 0.43
CA ALA A 12 21.61 13.77 -0.28
C ALA A 12 20.33 13.72 -1.14
N PHE A 13 19.24 14.35 -0.68
CA PHE A 13 17.99 14.42 -1.43
C PHE A 13 18.08 15.34 -2.65
N THR A 14 18.80 16.46 -2.57
CA THR A 14 19.04 17.35 -3.71
C THR A 14 20.03 16.78 -4.72
N PHE A 15 21.05 16.03 -4.29
CA PHE A 15 21.99 15.36 -5.19
C PHE A 15 21.32 14.29 -6.09
N PHE A 16 20.24 13.67 -5.62
CA PHE A 16 19.47 12.68 -6.38
C PHE A 16 18.51 13.30 -7.41
N LEU A 17 18.04 14.54 -7.19
CA LEU A 17 17.14 15.24 -8.12
C LEU A 17 17.86 15.89 -9.32
N VAL A 18 19.12 16.31 -9.14
CA VAL A 18 19.90 16.98 -10.19
C VAL A 18 20.38 16.01 -11.29
N ASN A 19 20.53 14.71 -10.97
CA ASN A 19 21.00 13.70 -11.93
C ASN A 19 19.91 13.16 -12.89
N LEU A 20 18.64 13.55 -12.73
CA LEU A 20 17.57 13.21 -13.70
C LEU A 20 17.31 14.31 -14.76
N ALA A 21 17.95 15.47 -14.65
CA ALA A 21 17.59 16.66 -15.42
C ALA A 21 18.49 16.98 -16.64
N SER A 22 19.39 16.09 -17.04
CA SER A 22 20.29 16.33 -18.19
C SER A 22 20.09 15.30 -19.29
N ALA A 23 19.23 15.61 -20.27
CA ALA A 23 19.42 15.28 -21.70
C ALA A 23 18.13 15.53 -22.52
N GLN A 24 17.74 16.78 -22.70
CA GLN A 24 16.98 17.18 -23.89
C GLN A 24 17.53 18.52 -24.40
N VAL A 25 18.35 18.43 -25.45
CA VAL A 25 18.73 19.59 -26.27
C VAL A 25 17.50 19.97 -27.10
N LYS A 26 16.97 21.17 -26.90
CA LYS A 26 15.95 21.75 -27.78
C LYS A 26 16.66 22.33 -29.00
N ASP A 27 16.61 21.61 -30.10
CA ASP A 27 17.00 22.17 -31.40
C ASP A 27 15.95 23.20 -31.83
N THR A 28 16.42 24.42 -32.08
CA THR A 28 15.61 25.55 -32.54
C THR A 28 15.66 25.57 -34.06
N VAL A 29 14.58 25.14 -34.72
CA VAL A 29 14.35 25.46 -36.12
C VAL A 29 13.27 26.53 -36.20
N LEU A 30 13.70 27.76 -36.50
CA LEU A 30 12.83 28.88 -36.83
C LEU A 30 12.03 28.53 -38.09
N LYS A 31 10.70 28.42 -37.97
CA LYS A 31 9.82 28.47 -39.15
C LYS A 31 9.50 29.94 -39.46
N PRO A 32 9.60 30.37 -40.74
CA PRO A 32 9.35 31.74 -41.14
C PRO A 32 7.89 32.13 -40.87
N ALA A 33 7.71 33.36 -40.38
CA ALA A 33 6.41 33.96 -40.15
C ALA A 33 5.77 34.29 -41.50
N ASP A 34 4.63 33.66 -41.79
CA ASP A 34 3.81 34.03 -42.95
C ASP A 34 2.81 35.11 -42.54
N THR A 35 3.15 36.34 -42.88
CA THR A 35 2.36 37.56 -42.66
C THR A 35 1.29 37.71 -43.75
N SER A 36 0.11 37.14 -43.51
CA SER A 36 -1.11 37.58 -44.19
C SER A 36 -2.26 37.75 -43.19
N LYS A 37 -2.36 38.99 -42.68
CA LYS A 37 -3.57 39.76 -42.30
C LYS A 37 -4.83 38.90 -42.05
N ILE A 38 -5.43 38.93 -40.86
CA ILE A 38 -6.40 39.96 -40.44
C ILE A 38 -6.45 40.01 -38.90
N LYS A 39 -6.33 41.21 -38.31
CA LYS A 39 -6.76 41.46 -36.93
C LYS A 39 -8.28 41.62 -36.93
N LEU A 40 -9.01 40.81 -36.15
CA LEU A 40 -10.32 41.19 -35.63
C LEU A 40 -10.46 40.70 -34.18
N SER A 41 -10.67 41.65 -33.30
CA SER A 41 -10.89 41.52 -31.86
C SER A 41 -12.12 40.66 -31.53
N LYS A 42 -11.96 39.65 -30.67
CA LYS A 42 -13.03 39.20 -29.76
C LYS A 42 -12.44 38.35 -28.63
N SER A 43 -12.86 38.65 -27.40
CA SER A 43 -12.54 37.90 -26.18
C SER A 43 -12.87 36.41 -26.33
N LEU A 44 -11.86 35.56 -26.17
CA LEU A 44 -12.04 34.11 -26.05
C LEU A 44 -12.35 33.80 -24.58
N ASP A 45 -13.63 33.60 -24.31
CA ASP A 45 -14.09 32.78 -23.21
C ASP A 45 -13.29 31.47 -23.20
N THR A 46 -12.76 31.13 -22.03
CA THR A 46 -12.10 29.85 -21.78
C THR A 46 -13.17 28.76 -21.61
N ALA A 47 -14.03 28.59 -22.62
CA ALA A 47 -14.93 27.46 -22.70
C ALA A 47 -14.12 26.28 -23.26
N ALA A 48 -13.56 25.50 -22.34
CA ALA A 48 -12.89 24.24 -22.61
C ALA A 48 -13.65 23.43 -23.69
N LYS A 49 -13.04 23.28 -24.86
CA LYS A 49 -13.47 22.28 -25.85
C LYS A 49 -13.39 20.92 -25.16
N LYS A 50 -14.54 20.40 -24.69
CA LYS A 50 -14.65 18.99 -24.32
C LYS A 50 -14.24 18.17 -25.55
N PRO A 51 -13.31 17.22 -25.45
CA PRO A 51 -13.06 16.32 -26.56
C PRO A 51 -14.38 15.62 -26.89
N MET A 52 -14.80 15.69 -28.15
CA MET A 52 -15.99 14.97 -28.61
C MET A 52 -15.71 13.47 -28.48
N THR A 53 -16.14 12.88 -27.37
CA THR A 53 -16.21 11.43 -27.26
C THR A 53 -17.28 10.95 -28.23
N ARG A 54 -16.87 10.23 -29.28
CA ARG A 54 -17.78 9.55 -30.22
C ARG A 54 -18.77 8.72 -29.40
N LYS A 55 -20.03 9.17 -29.34
CA LYS A 55 -21.12 8.40 -28.71
C LYS A 55 -21.59 7.39 -29.74
N ASP A 56 -20.95 6.23 -29.76
CA ASP A 56 -21.51 5.07 -30.46
C ASP A 56 -22.81 4.64 -29.76
N SER A 57 -23.89 4.50 -30.53
CA SER A 57 -25.26 4.19 -30.07
C SER A 57 -25.46 2.76 -29.57
N MET A 58 -24.37 1.99 -29.39
CA MET A 58 -24.47 0.68 -28.75
C MET A 58 -24.70 0.90 -27.26
N LYS A 59 -25.78 0.31 -26.69
CA LYS A 59 -26.03 0.32 -25.25
C LYS A 59 -24.74 -0.03 -24.51
N ALA A 60 -24.18 0.92 -23.77
CA ALA A 60 -22.96 0.70 -23.00
C ALA A 60 -23.18 -0.50 -22.07
N LYS A 61 -22.39 -1.56 -22.26
CA LYS A 61 -22.42 -2.74 -21.40
C LYS A 61 -22.20 -2.28 -19.96
N TYR A 62 -23.14 -2.54 -19.06
CA TYR A 62 -23.00 -2.19 -17.66
C TYR A 62 -21.78 -2.91 -17.08
N VAL A 63 -20.83 -2.14 -16.54
CA VAL A 63 -19.65 -2.67 -15.87
C VAL A 63 -19.74 -2.31 -14.40
N ASN A 64 -19.77 -3.31 -13.53
CA ASN A 64 -19.78 -3.10 -12.08
C ASN A 64 -18.43 -2.47 -11.65
N PRO A 65 -18.42 -1.23 -11.14
CA PRO A 65 -17.19 -0.49 -10.86
C PRO A 65 -16.33 -1.19 -9.78
N GLY A 66 -16.97 -1.82 -8.79
CA GLY A 66 -16.25 -2.58 -7.76
C GLY A 66 -15.54 -3.82 -8.32
N LYS A 67 -16.01 -4.43 -9.41
CA LYS A 67 -15.33 -5.61 -10.00
C LYS A 67 -14.06 -5.16 -10.70
N VAL A 68 -14.13 -4.02 -11.38
CA VAL A 68 -12.99 -3.40 -12.05
C VAL A 68 -11.97 -2.89 -11.04
N ALA A 69 -12.42 -2.22 -9.98
CA ALA A 69 -11.54 -1.74 -8.92
C ALA A 69 -10.84 -2.89 -8.20
N GLY A 70 -11.58 -3.95 -7.83
CA GLY A 70 -10.98 -5.17 -7.27
C GLY A 70 -9.91 -5.76 -8.18
N ARG A 71 -10.20 -5.93 -9.47
CA ARG A 71 -9.21 -6.44 -10.44
C ARG A 71 -7.99 -5.53 -10.56
N LYS A 72 -8.16 -4.21 -10.57
CA LYS A 72 -7.06 -3.24 -10.59
C LYS A 72 -6.20 -3.32 -9.32
N ALA A 73 -6.82 -3.45 -8.15
CA ALA A 73 -6.13 -3.60 -6.87
C ALA A 73 -5.27 -4.87 -6.85
N VAL A 74 -5.83 -5.98 -7.34
CA VAL A 74 -5.14 -7.27 -7.47
C VAL A 74 -3.92 -7.15 -8.38
N PHE A 75 -4.07 -6.61 -9.60
CA PHE A 75 -2.93 -6.43 -10.50
C PHE A 75 -1.85 -5.53 -9.90
N ARG A 76 -2.23 -4.44 -9.22
CA ARG A 76 -1.26 -3.55 -8.57
C ARG A 76 -0.50 -4.27 -7.45
N SER A 77 -1.21 -5.01 -6.58
CA SER A 77 -0.58 -5.80 -5.51
C SER A 77 0.31 -6.93 -6.02
N MET A 78 0.03 -7.48 -7.20
CA MET A 78 0.91 -8.49 -7.80
C MET A 78 2.27 -7.89 -8.21
N ILE A 79 2.29 -6.67 -8.74
CA ILE A 79 3.54 -6.05 -9.20
C ILE A 79 4.41 -5.66 -8.00
N ILE A 80 3.83 -4.95 -7.02
CA ILE A 80 4.55 -4.48 -5.84
C ILE A 80 3.73 -4.78 -4.59
N PRO A 81 4.32 -5.42 -3.56
CA PRO A 81 3.68 -5.61 -2.28
C PRO A 81 3.15 -4.28 -1.71
N GLY A 82 1.85 -4.21 -1.46
CA GLY A 82 1.19 -3.06 -0.84
C GLY A 82 0.68 -2.00 -1.81
N TRP A 83 0.95 -2.11 -3.12
CA TRP A 83 0.44 -1.12 -4.09
C TRP A 83 -1.10 -1.16 -4.21
N GLY A 84 -1.74 -2.32 -4.09
CA GLY A 84 -3.20 -2.37 -4.05
C GLY A 84 -3.78 -1.62 -2.83
N GLN A 85 -3.09 -1.60 -1.69
CA GLN A 85 -3.50 -0.80 -0.54
C GLN A 85 -3.36 0.70 -0.81
N LEU A 86 -2.29 1.12 -1.50
CA LEU A 86 -2.11 2.50 -1.93
C LEU A 86 -3.19 2.95 -2.93
N TYR A 87 -3.60 2.06 -3.84
CA TYR A 87 -4.72 2.29 -4.74
C TYR A 87 -6.04 2.48 -3.97
N ASN A 88 -6.30 1.65 -2.96
CA ASN A 88 -7.48 1.82 -2.12
C ASN A 88 -7.44 3.18 -1.39
N MET A 89 -6.27 3.61 -0.91
CA MET A 89 -6.10 4.94 -0.33
C MET A 89 -6.35 6.08 -1.33
N GLN A 90 -6.03 5.88 -2.61
CA GLN A 90 -6.36 6.83 -3.67
C GLN A 90 -7.87 6.87 -3.94
N LEU A 91 -8.56 5.72 -3.94
CA LEU A 91 -10.02 5.66 -4.09
C LEU A 91 -10.75 6.45 -2.99
N LEU A 92 -10.21 6.46 -1.76
CA LEU A 92 -10.72 7.30 -0.68
C LEU A 92 -10.60 8.81 -0.99
N ASN A 93 -9.57 9.23 -1.74
CA ASN A 93 -9.32 10.64 -2.09
C ASN A 93 -10.15 11.13 -3.29
N ASP A 94 -10.50 10.26 -4.24
CA ASP A 94 -11.15 10.62 -5.51
C ASP A 94 -12.65 10.96 -5.39
N GLY A 95 -13.16 11.26 -4.19
CA GLY A 95 -14.51 11.78 -3.97
C GLY A 95 -15.62 10.73 -3.87
N TYR A 96 -15.39 9.47 -4.27
CA TYR A 96 -16.28 8.34 -3.89
C TYR A 96 -16.24 8.05 -2.38
N GLY A 97 -15.15 8.47 -1.71
CA GLY A 97 -15.00 8.41 -0.25
C GLY A 97 -15.84 9.41 0.54
N THR A 98 -16.63 10.28 -0.09
CA THR A 98 -17.60 11.14 0.63
C THR A 98 -18.72 10.35 1.31
N ARG A 99 -18.94 9.08 0.92
CA ARG A 99 -19.75 8.08 1.65
C ARG A 99 -19.07 7.56 2.92
N ALA A 100 -17.75 7.67 3.06
CA ALA A 100 -17.01 7.02 4.15
C ALA A 100 -16.99 7.82 5.48
N GLY A 101 -17.80 8.87 5.62
CA GLY A 101 -17.94 9.60 6.88
C GLY A 101 -16.70 10.38 7.35
N LYS A 102 -16.88 11.22 8.36
CA LYS A 102 -16.04 12.37 8.75
C LYS A 102 -14.60 12.10 9.27
N SER A 103 -13.94 10.96 9.02
CA SER A 103 -12.50 10.85 9.31
C SER A 103 -11.70 10.03 8.29
N GLN A 104 -11.45 10.69 7.15
CA GLN A 104 -10.43 10.27 6.18
C GLN A 104 -9.05 10.14 6.82
N PHE A 105 -8.77 10.87 7.89
CA PHE A 105 -7.50 10.81 8.62
C PHE A 105 -7.26 9.44 9.25
N PHE A 106 -8.20 8.92 10.06
CA PHE A 106 -8.03 7.62 10.72
C PHE A 106 -7.97 6.47 9.72
N GLN A 107 -8.74 6.52 8.62
CA GLN A 107 -8.70 5.49 7.58
C GLN A 107 -7.37 5.49 6.80
N LYS A 108 -6.82 6.67 6.51
CA LYS A 108 -5.48 6.82 5.91
C LYS A 108 -4.38 6.34 6.83
N LEU A 109 -4.46 6.68 8.13
CA LEU A 109 -3.50 6.22 9.12
C LEU A 109 -3.53 4.70 9.25
N TYR A 110 -4.74 4.11 9.28
CA TYR A 110 -4.91 2.66 9.31
C TYR A 110 -4.32 1.99 8.05
N THR A 111 -4.60 2.51 6.87
CA THR A 111 -4.06 1.98 5.60
C THR A 111 -2.54 2.16 5.52
N GLY A 112 -2.03 3.32 5.92
CA GLY A 112 -0.59 3.58 6.00
C GLY A 112 0.12 2.64 6.99
N GLY A 113 -0.51 2.40 8.15
CA GLY A 113 -0.03 1.42 9.13
C GLY A 113 0.01 0.00 8.57
N LYS A 114 -1.02 -0.43 7.83
CA LYS A 114 -1.01 -1.72 7.10
C LYS A 114 0.15 -1.83 6.12
N ILE A 115 0.39 -0.80 5.30
CA ILE A 115 1.49 -0.77 4.34
C ILE A 115 2.83 -0.89 5.07
N ALA A 116 3.04 -0.10 6.13
CA ALA A 116 4.24 -0.17 6.94
C ALA A 116 4.46 -1.57 7.54
N ALA A 117 3.40 -2.21 8.04
CA ALA A 117 3.45 -3.58 8.56
C ALA A 117 3.80 -4.61 7.48
N ILE A 118 3.26 -4.49 6.26
CA ILE A 118 3.62 -5.38 5.15
C ILE A 118 5.09 -5.25 4.80
N TYR A 119 5.58 -4.02 4.63
CA TYR A 119 7.00 -3.79 4.32
C TYR A 119 7.90 -4.28 5.46
N GLY A 120 7.53 -4.02 6.71
CA GLY A 120 8.25 -4.54 7.87
C GLY A 120 8.27 -6.07 7.94
N GLY A 121 7.16 -6.73 7.65
CA GLY A 121 7.09 -8.19 7.59
C GLY A 121 7.96 -8.76 6.46
N VAL A 122 7.87 -8.17 5.27
CA VAL A 122 8.67 -8.58 4.09
C VAL A 122 10.16 -8.39 4.33
N THR A 123 10.60 -7.29 4.94
CA THR A 123 12.03 -7.06 5.25
C THR A 123 12.57 -8.07 6.24
N VAL A 124 11.83 -8.34 7.32
CA VAL A 124 12.21 -9.35 8.34
C VAL A 124 12.29 -10.74 7.71
N LEU A 125 11.31 -11.13 6.90
CA LEU A 125 11.33 -12.41 6.18
C LEU A 125 12.51 -12.50 5.21
N THR A 126 12.81 -11.43 4.48
CA THR A 126 13.93 -11.40 3.53
C THR A 126 15.27 -11.56 4.27
N MET A 127 15.48 -10.82 5.36
CA MET A 127 16.69 -10.96 6.19
C MET A 127 16.81 -12.38 6.77
N SER A 128 15.71 -12.93 7.28
CA SER A 128 15.67 -14.30 7.81
C SER A 128 16.00 -15.36 6.76
N TYR A 129 15.53 -15.16 5.52
CA TYR A 129 15.82 -16.05 4.39
C TYR A 129 17.30 -15.99 3.99
N ILE A 130 17.87 -14.79 3.89
CA ILE A 130 19.28 -14.59 3.53
C ILE A 130 20.18 -15.25 4.58
N GLU A 131 19.91 -15.00 5.86
CA GLU A 131 20.71 -15.59 6.94
C GLU A 131 20.58 -17.12 6.96
N SER A 132 19.36 -17.65 6.86
CA SER A 132 19.14 -19.09 6.81
C SER A 132 19.83 -19.74 5.60
N SER A 133 19.82 -19.08 4.44
CA SER A 133 20.50 -19.58 3.24
C SER A 133 22.02 -19.51 3.39
N LYS A 134 22.56 -18.47 4.01
CA LYS A 134 23.99 -18.34 4.29
C LYS A 134 24.46 -19.45 5.21
N GLN A 135 23.77 -19.65 6.34
CA GLN A 135 24.11 -20.70 7.31
C GLN A 135 23.97 -22.11 6.71
N TYR A 136 22.95 -22.34 5.89
CA TYR A 136 22.81 -23.59 5.13
C TYR A 136 24.01 -23.84 4.21
N ASN A 137 24.41 -22.84 3.42
CA ASN A 137 25.54 -22.97 2.50
C ASN A 137 26.85 -23.21 3.23
N LEU A 138 27.12 -22.49 4.32
CA LEU A 138 28.31 -22.69 5.15
C LEU A 138 28.38 -24.11 5.70
N ALA A 139 27.27 -24.62 6.24
CA ALA A 139 27.21 -25.99 6.76
C ALA A 139 27.36 -27.03 5.64
N LEU A 140 26.81 -26.77 4.45
CA LEU A 140 26.94 -27.66 3.30
C LEU A 140 28.37 -27.73 2.79
N THR A 141 29.05 -26.59 2.65
CA THR A 141 30.45 -26.53 2.18
C THR A 141 31.40 -27.24 3.14
N GLU A 142 31.19 -27.08 4.45
CA GLU A 142 31.97 -27.78 5.48
C GLU A 142 31.76 -29.31 5.41
N LEU A 143 30.52 -29.77 5.22
CA LEU A 143 30.24 -31.21 5.09
C LEU A 143 30.88 -31.80 3.83
N GLN A 144 30.84 -31.06 2.71
CA GLN A 144 31.53 -31.47 1.48
C GLN A 144 33.05 -31.51 1.64
N TYR A 145 33.61 -30.59 2.42
CA TYR A 145 35.04 -30.60 2.73
C TYR A 145 35.41 -31.84 3.56
N ARG A 146 34.67 -32.14 4.63
CA ARG A 146 34.89 -33.32 5.48
C ARG A 146 34.78 -34.63 4.72
N ASP A 147 33.80 -34.73 3.82
CA ASP A 147 33.60 -35.91 2.97
C ASP A 147 34.81 -36.18 2.07
N SER A 148 35.48 -35.11 1.60
CA SER A 148 36.69 -35.21 0.76
C SER A 148 38.01 -35.33 1.52
N HIS A 149 38.03 -35.04 2.83
CA HIS A 149 39.25 -34.99 3.65
C HIS A 149 39.19 -35.94 4.85
N SER A 150 38.55 -37.09 4.70
CA SER A 150 38.47 -38.13 5.74
C SER A 150 37.98 -37.59 7.09
N ASP A 151 36.84 -36.87 7.06
CA ASP A 151 36.18 -36.23 8.20
C ASP A 151 36.98 -35.10 8.90
N GLN A 152 38.08 -34.65 8.31
CA GLN A 152 38.83 -33.52 8.85
C GLN A 152 38.09 -32.19 8.60
N PRO A 153 37.98 -31.32 9.62
CA PRO A 153 37.33 -30.02 9.48
C PRO A 153 38.12 -29.10 8.54
N ASP A 154 37.42 -28.18 7.87
CA ASP A 154 38.08 -27.14 7.06
C ASP A 154 38.94 -26.25 7.99
N PRO A 155 40.27 -26.16 7.77
CA PRO A 155 41.15 -25.31 8.56
C PRO A 155 40.78 -23.82 8.49
N ASN A 156 40.15 -23.39 7.39
CA ASN A 156 39.73 -22.01 7.16
C ASN A 156 38.22 -21.81 7.41
N GLY A 157 37.50 -22.88 7.77
CA GLY A 157 36.05 -22.88 7.95
C GLY A 157 35.61 -22.32 9.31
N PRO A 158 34.37 -21.80 9.42
CA PRO A 158 33.87 -21.19 10.65
C PRO A 158 33.53 -22.20 11.77
N PHE A 159 33.54 -23.50 11.49
CA PHE A 159 33.13 -24.55 12.45
C PHE A 159 34.31 -25.19 13.19
N GLY A 160 35.43 -25.42 12.50
CA GLY A 160 36.61 -26.09 13.06
C GLY A 160 36.31 -27.47 13.66
N SER A 161 37.20 -27.94 14.53
CA SER A 161 37.13 -29.27 15.16
C SER A 161 36.12 -29.40 16.31
N ARG A 162 35.50 -28.29 16.74
CA ARG A 162 34.57 -28.27 17.89
C ARG A 162 33.22 -28.95 17.61
N TYR A 163 32.85 -29.05 16.33
CA TYR A 163 31.59 -29.65 15.90
C TYR A 163 31.84 -30.97 15.17
N SER A 164 31.09 -32.01 15.52
CA SER A 164 31.10 -33.29 14.81
C SER A 164 30.39 -33.20 13.45
N THR A 165 30.73 -34.09 12.53
CA THR A 165 30.06 -34.19 11.21
C THR A 165 28.55 -34.36 11.36
N SER A 166 28.09 -35.13 12.35
CA SER A 166 26.67 -35.29 12.68
C SER A 166 26.02 -33.99 13.16
N GLY A 167 26.69 -33.21 14.01
CA GLY A 167 26.19 -31.92 14.49
C GLY A 167 26.04 -30.90 13.35
N ILE A 168 26.99 -30.87 12.42
CA ILE A 168 26.91 -29.98 11.24
C ILE A 168 25.82 -30.43 10.27
N THR A 169 25.60 -31.73 10.12
CA THR A 169 24.49 -32.29 9.34
C THR A 169 23.14 -31.84 9.90
N GLN A 170 22.94 -31.95 11.22
CA GLN A 170 21.72 -31.48 11.87
C GLN A 170 21.51 -29.97 11.70
N ARG A 171 22.59 -29.17 11.79
CA ARG A 171 22.54 -27.72 11.53
C ARG A 171 22.12 -27.43 10.10
N LYS A 172 22.72 -28.08 9.10
CA LYS A 172 22.34 -27.96 7.68
C LYS A 172 20.86 -28.23 7.50
N ASP A 173 20.34 -29.33 8.03
CA ASP A 173 18.93 -29.71 7.86
C ASP A 173 17.98 -28.74 8.56
N THR A 174 18.39 -28.21 9.71
CA THR A 174 17.65 -27.15 10.41
C THR A 174 17.56 -25.87 9.56
N TYR A 175 18.67 -25.38 9.01
CA TYR A 175 18.66 -24.18 8.18
C TYR A 175 17.98 -24.38 6.82
N ARG A 176 18.05 -25.59 6.26
CA ARG A 176 17.26 -25.98 5.08
C ARG A 176 15.77 -25.85 5.36
N ARG A 177 15.30 -26.41 6.47
CA ARG A 177 13.88 -26.34 6.89
C ARG A 177 13.47 -24.89 7.16
N ASN A 178 14.29 -24.13 7.89
CA ASN A 178 14.00 -22.73 8.20
C ASN A 178 13.87 -21.87 6.94
N LYS A 179 14.79 -22.04 5.97
CA LYS A 179 14.72 -21.35 4.68
C LYS A 179 13.41 -21.66 3.93
N GLN A 180 12.97 -22.92 3.93
CA GLN A 180 11.71 -23.33 3.30
C GLN A 180 10.49 -22.74 4.02
N ILE A 181 10.49 -22.74 5.36
CA ILE A 181 9.42 -22.12 6.17
C ILE A 181 9.34 -20.62 5.89
N VAL A 182 10.47 -19.93 5.83
CA VAL A 182 10.51 -18.49 5.53
C VAL A 182 10.00 -18.21 4.12
N LEU A 183 10.40 -19.02 3.13
CA LEU A 183 9.93 -18.88 1.75
C LEU A 183 8.40 -19.10 1.64
N PHE A 184 7.88 -20.10 2.34
CA PHE A 184 6.44 -20.35 2.41
C PHE A 184 5.69 -19.18 3.08
N SER A 185 6.20 -18.69 4.21
CA SER A 185 5.66 -17.51 4.90
C SER A 185 5.68 -16.26 4.02
N TYR A 186 6.72 -16.09 3.20
CA TYR A 186 6.80 -15.00 2.22
C TYR A 186 5.65 -15.08 1.20
N GLY A 187 5.38 -16.27 0.67
CA GLY A 187 4.25 -16.52 -0.22
C GLY A 187 2.90 -16.24 0.46
N LEU A 188 2.72 -16.66 1.71
CA LEU A 188 1.49 -16.39 2.48
C LEU A 188 1.24 -14.90 2.68
N VAL A 189 2.26 -14.15 3.11
CA VAL A 189 2.15 -12.70 3.32
C VAL A 189 1.84 -11.99 2.00
N TYR A 190 2.50 -12.39 0.92
CA TYR A 190 2.26 -11.84 -0.41
C TYR A 190 0.82 -12.11 -0.90
N PHE A 191 0.34 -13.34 -0.76
CA PHE A 191 -1.03 -13.70 -1.12
C PHE A 191 -2.07 -12.97 -0.26
N ALA A 192 -1.90 -12.94 1.05
CA ALA A 192 -2.80 -12.26 1.98
C ALA A 192 -2.93 -10.77 1.65
N ASN A 193 -1.82 -10.12 1.29
CA ASN A 193 -1.80 -8.72 0.87
C ASN A 193 -2.63 -8.47 -0.40
N ILE A 194 -2.56 -9.37 -1.40
CA ILE A 194 -3.37 -9.27 -2.61
C ILE A 194 -4.86 -9.40 -2.28
N VAL A 195 -5.22 -10.38 -1.43
CA VAL A 195 -6.61 -10.62 -1.03
C VAL A 195 -7.18 -9.45 -0.21
N ASP A 196 -6.44 -8.94 0.77
CA ASP A 196 -6.87 -7.78 1.58
C ASP A 196 -7.12 -6.56 0.69
N ALA A 197 -6.21 -6.28 -0.26
CA ALA A 197 -6.39 -5.19 -1.21
C ALA A 197 -7.61 -5.39 -2.12
N TYR A 198 -7.85 -6.62 -2.59
CA TYR A 198 -9.01 -6.96 -3.41
C TYR A 198 -10.33 -6.72 -2.67
N VAL A 199 -10.44 -7.26 -1.45
CA VAL A 199 -11.66 -7.16 -0.63
C VAL A 199 -11.96 -5.70 -0.29
N ALA A 200 -10.95 -4.93 0.12
CA ALA A 200 -11.11 -3.51 0.40
C ALA A 200 -11.57 -2.71 -0.83
N ALA A 201 -10.98 -2.97 -2.01
CA ALA A 201 -11.42 -2.36 -3.26
C ALA A 201 -12.86 -2.75 -3.63
N ARG A 202 -13.25 -4.00 -3.37
CA ARG A 202 -14.60 -4.51 -3.65
C ARG A 202 -15.65 -3.88 -2.74
N LEU A 203 -15.33 -3.76 -1.45
CA LEU A 203 -16.22 -3.20 -0.43
C LEU A 203 -16.42 -1.69 -0.61
N HIS A 204 -15.43 -0.96 -1.14
CA HIS A 204 -15.54 0.47 -1.39
C HIS A 204 -16.72 0.86 -2.30
N PHE A 205 -17.09 0.00 -3.25
CA PHE A 205 -18.22 0.22 -4.17
C PHE A 205 -19.49 -0.52 -3.74
N PHE A 206 -19.49 -1.17 -2.58
CA PHE A 206 -20.69 -1.77 -2.02
C PHE A 206 -21.61 -0.65 -1.54
N ASN A 207 -22.91 -0.77 -1.82
CA ASN A 207 -23.85 0.25 -1.37
C ASN A 207 -24.11 0.01 0.12
N ILE A 208 -23.57 0.88 0.95
CA ILE A 208 -23.89 0.97 2.37
C ILE A 208 -24.76 2.22 2.47
N ASP A 209 -26.05 2.05 2.72
CA ASP A 209 -26.96 3.18 2.84
C ASP A 209 -26.67 3.89 4.17
N ASP A 210 -26.21 5.14 4.11
CA ASP A 210 -25.91 5.99 5.29
C ASP A 210 -27.18 6.53 5.98
N ASN A 211 -28.37 6.05 5.58
CA ASN A 211 -29.65 6.48 6.15
C ASN A 211 -29.84 6.00 7.60
N LEU A 212 -28.99 5.08 8.08
CA LEU A 212 -28.97 4.67 9.47
C LEU A 212 -28.39 5.77 10.37
N SER A 213 -29.26 6.70 10.78
CA SER A 213 -28.91 7.81 11.66
C SER A 213 -29.46 7.57 13.06
N PHE A 214 -28.58 7.68 14.06
CA PHE A 214 -28.89 7.64 15.48
C PHE A 214 -28.89 9.07 16.04
N LYS A 215 -30.05 9.56 16.48
CA LYS A 215 -30.19 10.89 17.08
C LYS A 215 -30.52 10.75 18.55
N VAL A 216 -29.65 11.30 19.40
CA VAL A 216 -29.87 11.46 20.83
C VAL A 216 -30.15 12.92 21.10
N MET A 217 -31.30 13.21 21.68
CA MET A 217 -31.72 14.58 22.00
C MET A 217 -32.15 14.63 23.45
N PRO A 218 -31.73 15.65 24.22
CA PRO A 218 -32.29 15.89 25.55
C PRO A 218 -33.80 16.14 25.41
N SER A 219 -34.58 15.51 26.28
CA SER A 219 -36.03 15.62 26.34
C SER A 219 -36.46 15.77 27.78
N MET A 220 -37.69 16.22 28.01
CA MET A 220 -38.31 16.19 29.33
C MET A 220 -39.57 15.33 29.25
N ILE A 221 -39.81 14.50 30.26
CA ILE A 221 -41.06 13.77 30.43
C ILE A 221 -41.84 14.47 31.54
N ASN A 222 -43.04 14.93 31.21
CA ASN A 222 -43.94 15.54 32.18
C ASN A 222 -44.67 14.43 32.92
N THR A 223 -44.52 14.36 34.25
CA THR A 223 -45.31 13.50 35.10
C THR A 223 -46.49 14.31 35.62
N ASN A 224 -47.71 13.93 35.22
CA ASN A 224 -48.96 14.61 35.62
C ASN A 224 -49.15 14.57 37.15
N SER A 225 -48.62 15.56 37.85
CA SER A 225 -48.87 15.83 39.26
C SER A 225 -49.70 17.10 39.39
N MET A 226 -50.89 16.98 39.98
CA MET A 226 -51.95 18.00 40.03
C MET A 226 -51.54 19.32 40.72
N TYR A 227 -50.47 19.32 41.51
CA TYR A 227 -50.03 20.48 42.30
C TYR A 227 -48.50 20.65 42.32
N GLY A 228 -47.84 20.58 41.16
CA GLY A 228 -46.40 20.89 41.08
C GLY A 228 -45.82 20.71 39.69
N PHE A 229 -44.83 21.54 39.36
CA PHE A 229 -44.03 21.38 38.13
C PHE A 229 -43.00 20.27 38.37
N ASN A 230 -43.32 19.04 38.00
CA ASN A 230 -42.40 17.90 38.06
C ASN A 230 -41.98 17.53 36.63
N ALA A 231 -40.84 18.04 36.20
CA ALA A 231 -40.23 17.65 34.93
C ALA A 231 -39.05 16.72 35.19
N THR A 232 -39.13 15.47 34.73
CA THR A 232 -38.01 14.53 34.83
C THR A 232 -37.15 14.65 33.57
N PRO A 233 -35.83 14.89 33.69
CA PRO A 233 -34.94 14.89 32.55
C PRO A 233 -34.93 13.51 31.89
N ALA A 234 -35.02 13.49 30.57
CA ALA A 234 -35.07 12.27 29.77
C ALA A 234 -34.16 12.39 28.54
N LEU A 235 -33.81 11.25 27.97
CA LEU A 235 -33.11 11.18 26.69
C LEU A 235 -34.04 10.57 25.65
N LYS A 236 -34.33 11.32 24.59
CA LYS A 236 -35.04 10.78 23.44
C LYS A 236 -34.03 10.18 22.47
N VAL A 237 -34.22 8.91 22.17
CA VAL A 237 -33.43 8.16 21.20
C VAL A 237 -34.30 7.92 19.97
N SER A 238 -33.85 8.36 18.80
CA SER A 238 -34.52 8.12 17.52
C SER A 238 -33.56 7.44 16.55
N LEU A 239 -34.03 6.33 15.98
CA LEU A 239 -33.37 5.58 14.92
C LEU A 239 -34.12 5.84 13.62
N THR A 240 -33.38 6.15 12.57
CA THR A 240 -33.89 6.23 11.19
C THR A 240 -33.19 5.12 10.41
N PHE A 241 -33.93 4.32 9.64
CA PHE A 241 -33.40 3.23 8.81
C PHE A 241 -33.97 3.33 7.39
#